data_AF-M7XR32-F1
#
_entry.id   AF-M7XR32-F1
#
_cell.length_a   1.000
_cell.length_b   1.000
_cell.length_c   1.000
_cell.angle_alpha   90.00
_cell.angle_beta   90.00
_cell.angle_gamma   90.00
#
_symmetry.space_group_name_H-M   'P 1'
#
loop_
_entity.id
_entity.type
_entity.pdbx_description
1 polymer ?
#
loop_
_entity_poly.entity_id
_entity_poly.type
_entity_poly.pdbx_seq_one_letter_code
_entity_poly.pdbx_strand_id
1 'polypeptide(L)'
;MKKIGILLLISQIFTLQQLFAQQKPLTPIGGRPDLKGDLFLEFGFNTLNNKPDELKTDFFKSRTFNAYYYFEVKILGENSGLTFNPGLGFASDKYAFRNDQTLFNNPALGPNSSQLLPISDVYGDDILIRTNNVTTNFLEIPVEFRYHFNRNNYRKSVRWAFGGKFGYNFQSQTKIAYTDGAGLDRKIKDRQSFGFAPFRYGVYTRLGFSGFNLWGYYGLNQVFEKDKGPFKTQATQLNFGISVALF
;
A
#
# COMPACT_ATOMS: atom_id res chain seq x y z
N MET A 1 51.72 -30.83 12.51
CA MET A 1 51.94 -29.51 11.86
C MET A 1 51.35 -29.48 10.44
N LYS A 2 50.04 -29.68 10.26
CA LYS A 2 49.39 -29.68 8.92
C LYS A 2 48.08 -28.86 8.84
N LYS A 3 47.73 -28.08 9.86
CA LYS A 3 46.47 -27.31 9.91
C LYS A 3 46.63 -25.78 9.75
N ILE A 4 47.85 -25.28 9.58
CA ILE A 4 48.12 -23.82 9.46
C ILE A 4 48.17 -23.38 7.98
N GLY A 5 48.43 -24.29 7.03
CA GLY A 5 48.51 -23.94 5.60
C GLY A 5 47.16 -23.60 4.94
N ILE A 6 46.04 -24.09 5.48
CA ILE A 6 44.71 -23.88 4.88
C ILE A 6 44.15 -22.49 5.22
N LEU A 7 44.49 -21.92 6.38
CA LEU A 7 44.04 -20.58 6.77
C LEU A 7 44.72 -19.46 5.96
N LEU A 8 45.96 -19.65 5.53
CA LEU A 8 46.68 -18.68 4.68
C LEU A 8 46.18 -18.70 3.22
N LEU A 9 45.65 -19.84 2.74
CA LEU A 9 45.06 -19.91 1.40
C LEU A 9 43.69 -19.22 1.34
N ILE A 10 42.90 -19.29 2.43
CA ILE A 10 41.58 -18.65 2.51
C ILE A 10 41.72 -17.12 2.64
N SER A 11 42.76 -16.61 3.32
CA SER A 11 42.98 -15.16 3.41
C SER A 11 43.42 -14.54 2.08
N GLN A 12 44.13 -15.28 1.21
CA GLN A 12 44.52 -14.78 -0.11
C GLN A 12 43.38 -14.80 -1.13
N ILE A 13 42.40 -15.70 -0.96
CA ILE A 13 41.18 -15.67 -1.79
C ILE A 13 40.28 -14.48 -1.42
N PHE A 14 40.30 -14.04 -0.15
CA PHE A 14 39.54 -12.87 0.30
C PHE A 14 40.14 -11.51 -0.13
N THR A 15 41.45 -11.41 -0.32
CA THR A 15 42.09 -10.15 -0.77
C THR A 15 42.02 -9.94 -2.29
N LEU A 16 41.89 -11.00 -3.09
CA LEU A 16 41.78 -10.90 -4.55
C LEU A 16 40.40 -10.43 -5.05
N GLN A 17 39.34 -10.50 -4.22
CA GLN A 17 38.03 -9.97 -4.59
C GLN A 17 37.89 -8.45 -4.43
N GLN A 18 38.87 -7.76 -3.85
CA GLN A 18 38.84 -6.29 -3.73
C GLN A 18 39.48 -5.53 -4.91
N LEU A 19 40.11 -6.22 -5.88
CA LEU A 19 40.86 -5.57 -6.97
C LEU A 19 40.15 -5.50 -8.32
N PHE A 20 38.89 -5.96 -8.43
CA PHE A 20 38.10 -5.86 -9.67
C PHE A 20 36.75 -5.16 -9.50
N ALA A 21 36.68 -4.12 -8.67
CA ALA A 21 35.60 -3.14 -8.77
C ALA A 21 35.88 -2.17 -9.92
N GLN A 22 35.95 -2.67 -11.15
CA GLN A 22 35.87 -1.82 -12.33
C GLN A 22 34.46 -1.25 -12.32
N GLN A 23 34.32 0.04 -11.98
CA GLN A 23 33.07 0.78 -12.17
C GLN A 23 32.82 0.81 -13.67
N LYS A 24 32.13 -0.23 -14.16
CA LYS A 24 31.45 -0.15 -15.45
C LYS A 24 30.53 1.07 -15.30
N PRO A 25 30.65 2.12 -16.12
CA PRO A 25 29.63 3.15 -16.13
C PRO A 25 28.33 2.39 -16.38
N LEU A 26 27.42 2.43 -15.40
CA LEU A 26 26.06 1.97 -15.63
C LEU A 26 25.61 2.77 -16.84
N THR A 27 25.45 2.12 -17.99
CA THR A 27 24.72 2.71 -19.09
C THR A 27 23.44 3.24 -18.46
N PRO A 28 23.12 4.54 -18.62
CA PRO A 28 21.86 5.05 -18.15
C PRO A 28 20.82 4.08 -18.68
N ILE A 29 20.02 3.48 -17.80
CA ILE A 29 18.93 2.60 -18.24
C ILE A 29 18.09 3.50 -19.15
N GLY A 30 18.23 3.28 -20.46
CA GLY A 30 17.61 4.11 -21.48
C GLY A 30 16.11 4.07 -21.26
N GLY A 31 15.49 5.24 -21.20
CA GLY A 31 14.04 5.38 -21.03
C GLY A 31 13.56 6.01 -19.72
N ARG A 32 14.44 6.48 -18.83
CA ARG A 32 14.02 7.31 -17.68
C ARG A 32 13.53 8.67 -18.20
N PRO A 33 12.25 9.04 -18.04
CA PRO A 33 11.77 10.38 -18.40
C PRO A 33 12.51 11.43 -17.58
N ASP A 34 12.91 12.55 -18.19
CA ASP A 34 13.49 13.70 -17.49
C ASP A 34 12.39 14.53 -16.81
N LEU A 35 11.59 13.90 -15.96
CA LEU A 35 10.58 14.58 -15.14
C LEU A 35 11.18 14.93 -13.77
N LYS A 36 11.07 16.18 -13.36
CA LYS A 36 11.53 16.65 -12.05
C LYS A 36 10.58 16.20 -10.93
N GLY A 37 10.89 15.11 -10.25
CA GLY A 37 10.17 14.61 -9.08
C GLY A 37 10.36 13.11 -8.90
N ASP A 38 9.77 12.56 -7.84
CA ASP A 38 9.83 11.13 -7.58
C ASP A 38 8.49 10.45 -7.86
N LEU A 39 8.49 9.41 -8.68
CA LEU A 39 7.34 8.52 -8.85
C LEU A 39 7.52 7.26 -8.01
N PHE A 40 6.66 7.07 -7.01
CA PHE A 40 6.63 5.86 -6.18
C PHE A 40 5.46 4.96 -6.54
N LEU A 41 5.75 3.67 -6.68
CA LEU A 41 4.76 2.60 -6.65
C LEU A 41 4.86 1.89 -5.31
N GLU A 42 3.76 1.86 -4.57
CA GLU A 42 3.66 1.21 -3.27
C GLU A 42 2.78 -0.04 -3.36
N PHE A 43 3.26 -1.13 -2.79
CA PHE A 43 2.56 -2.41 -2.72
C PHE A 43 2.60 -2.89 -1.28
N GLY A 44 1.51 -3.51 -0.81
CA GLY A 44 1.49 -4.01 0.54
C GLY A 44 0.20 -4.69 0.94
N PHE A 45 0.02 -4.75 2.25
CA PHE A 45 -1.18 -5.28 2.89
C PHE A 45 -1.94 -4.15 3.59
N ASN A 46 -3.25 -4.33 3.73
CA ASN A 46 -4.06 -3.48 4.58
C ASN A 46 -4.77 -4.33 5.63
N THR A 47 -5.00 -3.73 6.78
CA THR A 47 -5.79 -4.29 7.87
C THR A 47 -6.60 -3.18 8.54
N LEU A 48 -7.58 -3.60 9.33
CA LEU A 48 -8.42 -2.70 10.12
C LEU A 48 -8.06 -2.84 11.60
N ASN A 49 -7.83 -1.70 12.25
CA ASN A 49 -7.71 -1.56 13.70
C ASN A 49 -9.06 -1.14 14.29
N ASN A 50 -9.26 -1.26 15.61
CA ASN A 50 -10.48 -0.82 16.30
C ASN A 50 -11.79 -1.35 15.68
N LYS A 51 -11.74 -2.57 15.15
CA LYS A 51 -12.86 -3.28 14.53
C LYS A 51 -13.43 -4.35 15.45
N PRO A 52 -14.73 -4.63 15.38
CA PRO A 52 -15.31 -5.80 16.02
C PRO A 52 -14.84 -7.10 15.33
N ASP A 53 -15.08 -8.24 15.97
CA ASP A 53 -14.54 -9.53 15.55
C ASP A 53 -15.13 -10.03 14.23
N GLU A 54 -16.38 -9.68 13.96
CA GLU A 54 -17.14 -9.99 12.75
C GLU A 54 -16.57 -9.26 11.53
N LEU A 55 -15.95 -8.09 11.73
CA LEU A 55 -15.37 -7.28 10.65
C LEU A 55 -13.90 -7.63 10.36
N LYS A 56 -13.42 -8.78 10.84
CA LYS A 56 -12.04 -9.24 10.57
C LYS A 56 -11.82 -9.48 9.08
N THR A 57 -10.68 -9.02 8.60
CA THR A 57 -10.22 -9.27 7.24
C THR A 57 -9.19 -10.41 7.20
N ASP A 58 -9.11 -11.07 6.05
CA ASP A 58 -8.03 -11.97 5.68
C ASP A 58 -6.80 -11.15 5.30
N PHE A 59 -5.69 -11.37 6.00
CA PHE A 59 -4.48 -10.57 5.87
C PHE A 59 -3.87 -10.64 4.48
N PHE A 60 -3.69 -11.85 3.93
CA PHE A 60 -2.98 -12.03 2.65
C PHE A 60 -3.84 -11.64 1.45
N LYS A 61 -5.16 -11.78 1.57
CA LYS A 61 -6.09 -11.35 0.52
C LYS A 61 -6.28 -9.82 0.51
N SER A 62 -6.13 -9.17 1.68
CA SER A 62 -6.32 -7.72 1.85
C SER A 62 -5.04 -6.96 1.49
N ARG A 63 -5.05 -6.35 0.31
CA ARG A 63 -3.84 -5.77 -0.32
C ARG A 63 -4.04 -4.31 -0.68
N THR A 64 -2.96 -3.56 -0.71
CA THR A 64 -2.94 -2.14 -1.09
C THR A 64 -2.00 -1.92 -2.26
N PHE A 65 -2.39 -1.03 -3.16
CA PHE A 65 -1.56 -0.52 -4.23
C PHE A 65 -1.71 1.00 -4.31
N ASN A 66 -0.59 1.72 -4.32
CA ASN A 66 -0.60 3.16 -4.49
C ASN A 66 0.42 3.59 -5.55
N ALA A 67 0.12 4.71 -6.22
CA ALA A 67 1.03 5.39 -7.10
C ALA A 67 1.04 6.88 -6.73
N TYR A 68 2.20 7.42 -6.34
CA TYR A 68 2.35 8.82 -5.95
C TYR A 68 3.48 9.49 -6.69
N TYR A 69 3.21 10.71 -7.14
CA TYR A 69 4.21 11.60 -7.66
C TYR A 69 4.50 12.71 -6.64
N TYR A 70 5.76 12.92 -6.30
CA TYR A 70 6.20 13.96 -5.37
C TYR A 70 7.10 14.99 -6.05
N PHE A 71 6.90 16.25 -5.69
CA PHE A 71 7.78 17.35 -6.06
C PHE A 71 8.78 17.57 -4.93
N GLU A 72 10.08 17.38 -5.17
CA GLU A 72 11.09 17.56 -4.14
C GLU A 72 11.50 19.04 -4.01
N VAL A 73 11.28 19.63 -2.83
CA VAL A 73 11.68 21.01 -2.50
C VAL A 73 12.71 20.98 -1.37
N LYS A 74 13.93 21.48 -1.63
CA LYS A 74 14.97 21.63 -0.59
C LYS A 74 14.65 22.84 0.27
N ILE A 75 14.38 22.63 1.56
CA ILE A 75 13.86 23.69 2.45
C ILE A 75 14.91 24.33 3.37
N LEU A 76 16.04 23.66 3.60
CA LEU A 76 17.12 24.15 4.48
C LEU A 76 18.47 24.27 3.75
N GLY A 77 18.43 24.56 2.45
CA GLY A 77 19.61 24.66 1.60
C GLY A 77 20.14 23.31 1.10
N GLU A 78 21.04 23.40 0.13
CA GLU A 78 21.58 22.27 -0.66
C GLU A 78 22.19 21.14 0.21
N ASN A 79 22.86 21.50 1.31
CA ASN A 79 23.61 20.56 2.13
C ASN A 79 22.86 20.05 3.37
N SER A 80 21.62 20.46 3.60
CA SER A 80 20.87 20.04 4.80
C SER A 80 20.46 18.56 4.76
N GLY A 81 20.22 18.02 3.57
CA GLY A 81 19.62 16.71 3.39
C GLY A 81 18.12 16.68 3.68
N LEU A 82 17.48 17.80 4.05
CA LEU A 82 16.06 17.86 4.36
C LEU A 82 15.27 18.45 3.19
N THR A 83 14.26 17.70 2.75
CA THR A 83 13.35 18.11 1.68
C THR A 83 11.91 18.07 2.16
N PHE A 84 11.11 18.98 1.62
CA PHE A 84 9.66 18.99 1.71
C PHE A 84 9.11 18.52 0.37
N ASN A 85 8.20 17.54 0.42
CA ASN A 85 7.75 16.83 -0.76
C ASN A 85 6.22 16.78 -0.75
N PRO A 86 5.53 17.81 -1.29
CA PRO A 86 4.13 17.68 -1.63
C PRO A 86 3.98 16.76 -2.85
N GLY A 87 2.87 16.06 -2.93
CA GLY A 87 2.59 15.16 -4.04
C GLY A 87 1.12 15.04 -4.36
N LEU A 88 0.86 14.23 -5.38
CA LEU A 88 -0.46 13.77 -5.78
C LEU A 88 -0.39 12.30 -6.13
N GLY A 89 -1.50 11.59 -6.02
CA GLY A 89 -1.51 10.20 -6.42
C GLY A 89 -2.85 9.52 -6.34
N PHE A 90 -2.77 8.22 -6.53
CA PHE A 90 -3.88 7.30 -6.53
C PHE A 90 -3.59 6.16 -5.56
N ALA A 91 -4.61 5.72 -4.84
CA ALA A 91 -4.53 4.57 -3.95
C ALA A 91 -5.72 3.63 -4.16
N SER A 92 -5.47 2.33 -4.10
CA SER A 92 -6.48 1.27 -4.21
C SER A 92 -6.27 0.27 -3.08
N ASP A 93 -7.24 0.21 -2.19
CA ASP A 93 -7.22 -0.72 -1.06
C ASP A 93 -8.29 -1.77 -1.22
N LYS A 94 -7.87 -3.02 -1.05
CA LYS A 94 -8.72 -4.19 -1.15
C LYS A 94 -8.90 -4.84 0.20
N TYR A 95 -10.13 -4.95 0.67
CA TYR A 95 -10.51 -5.67 1.88
C TYR A 95 -11.13 -7.01 1.50
N ALA A 96 -10.63 -8.09 2.09
CA ALA A 96 -11.26 -9.41 1.99
C ALA A 96 -11.77 -9.78 3.38
N PHE A 97 -13.07 -9.73 3.61
CA PHE A 97 -13.65 -10.12 4.89
C PHE A 97 -13.61 -11.65 5.04
N ARG A 98 -13.55 -12.12 6.29
CA ARG A 98 -13.53 -13.55 6.59
C ARG A 98 -14.90 -14.20 6.43
N ASN A 99 -14.94 -15.53 6.51
CA ASN A 99 -16.15 -16.34 6.52
C ASN A 99 -17.05 -16.11 5.31
N ASP A 100 -16.44 -15.82 4.15
CA ASP A 100 -17.13 -15.53 2.90
C ASP A 100 -18.25 -14.47 3.00
N GLN A 101 -18.04 -13.49 3.88
CA GLN A 101 -18.92 -12.35 4.04
C GLN A 101 -18.47 -11.17 3.18
N THR A 102 -19.38 -10.32 2.76
CA THR A 102 -19.05 -9.10 2.01
C THR A 102 -20.03 -7.98 2.31
N LEU A 103 -19.75 -6.78 1.78
CA LEU A 103 -20.61 -5.63 2.00
C LEU A 103 -21.75 -5.61 0.99
N PHE A 104 -22.96 -5.40 1.49
CA PHE A 104 -24.15 -5.08 0.71
C PHE A 104 -24.79 -3.83 1.28
N ASN A 105 -25.57 -3.09 0.48
CA ASN A 105 -26.27 -1.92 0.98
C ASN A 105 -27.23 -2.31 2.12
N ASN A 106 -27.31 -1.46 3.14
CA ASN A 106 -28.27 -1.63 4.22
C ASN A 106 -29.51 -0.77 3.95
N PRO A 107 -30.64 -1.35 3.52
CA PRO A 107 -31.83 -0.58 3.19
C PRO A 107 -32.41 0.19 4.40
N ALA A 108 -32.17 -0.28 5.63
CA ALA A 108 -32.65 0.38 6.84
C ALA A 108 -31.86 1.65 7.20
N LEU A 109 -30.62 1.79 6.72
CA LEU A 109 -29.74 2.94 6.98
C LEU A 109 -29.59 3.87 5.76
N GLY A 110 -30.15 3.47 4.62
CA GLY A 110 -30.18 4.21 3.36
C GLY A 110 -29.17 3.71 2.32
N PRO A 111 -29.23 4.23 1.08
CA PRO A 111 -28.46 3.70 -0.05
C PRO A 111 -26.95 3.84 0.11
N ASN A 112 -26.47 4.83 0.88
CA ASN A 112 -25.04 5.05 1.15
C ASN A 112 -24.57 4.42 2.47
N SER A 113 -25.01 3.19 2.74
CA SER A 113 -24.64 2.46 3.95
C SER A 113 -24.39 0.99 3.62
N SER A 114 -23.80 0.26 4.55
CA SER A 114 -23.58 -1.17 4.38
C SER A 114 -23.90 -2.00 5.61
N GLN A 115 -24.16 -3.27 5.33
CA GLN A 115 -24.18 -4.37 6.27
C GLN A 115 -23.23 -5.45 5.76
N LEU A 116 -22.67 -6.22 6.68
CA LEU A 116 -21.81 -7.35 6.36
C LEU A 116 -22.68 -8.61 6.39
N LEU A 117 -22.79 -9.31 5.26
CA LEU A 117 -23.58 -10.53 5.13
C LEU A 117 -22.75 -11.65 4.51
N PRO A 118 -22.99 -12.91 4.89
CA PRO A 118 -22.58 -14.06 4.08
C PRO A 118 -23.03 -13.90 2.63
N ILE A 119 -22.16 -14.26 1.68
CA ILE A 119 -22.51 -14.21 0.25
C ILE A 119 -23.64 -15.19 -0.08
N SER A 120 -23.69 -16.33 0.62
CA SER A 120 -24.73 -17.36 0.45
C SER A 120 -26.14 -16.84 0.78
N ASP A 121 -26.27 -15.98 1.79
CA ASP A 121 -27.56 -15.38 2.17
C ASP A 121 -28.19 -14.55 1.04
N VAL A 122 -27.39 -14.07 0.09
CA VAL A 122 -27.83 -13.22 -1.03
C VAL A 122 -27.91 -14.00 -2.35
N TYR A 123 -26.98 -14.91 -2.60
CA TYR A 123 -26.85 -15.60 -3.89
C TYR A 123 -27.19 -17.11 -3.83
N GLY A 124 -27.59 -17.62 -2.67
CA GLY A 124 -27.92 -19.03 -2.43
C GLY A 124 -26.75 -19.84 -1.85
N ASP A 125 -27.08 -20.97 -1.22
CA ASP A 125 -26.09 -21.85 -0.55
C ASP A 125 -25.32 -22.76 -1.53
N ASP A 126 -25.88 -23.03 -2.71
CA ASP A 126 -25.28 -23.90 -3.72
C ASP A 126 -24.32 -23.11 -4.64
N ILE A 127 -23.32 -22.47 -4.02
CA ILE A 127 -22.30 -21.69 -4.72
C ILE A 127 -20.88 -22.01 -4.19
N LEU A 128 -19.91 -22.08 -5.09
CA LEU A 128 -18.49 -22.16 -4.74
C LEU A 128 -17.80 -20.81 -4.91
N ILE A 129 -17.51 -20.14 -3.80
CA ILE A 129 -16.93 -18.78 -3.81
C ILE A 129 -15.43 -18.85 -4.10
N ARG A 130 -15.01 -18.22 -5.19
CA ARG A 130 -13.61 -18.16 -5.64
C ARG A 130 -12.94 -16.83 -5.33
N THR A 131 -13.70 -15.74 -5.33
CA THR A 131 -13.17 -14.41 -5.08
C THR A 131 -14.21 -13.58 -4.35
N ASN A 132 -13.81 -13.00 -3.24
CA ASN A 132 -14.59 -12.02 -2.51
C ASN A 132 -13.65 -10.92 -2.04
N ASN A 133 -13.92 -9.70 -2.48
CA ASN A 133 -13.24 -8.52 -1.96
C ASN A 133 -14.07 -7.26 -2.19
N VAL A 134 -13.84 -6.29 -1.31
CA VAL A 134 -14.29 -4.91 -1.44
C VAL A 134 -13.09 -4.05 -1.76
N THR A 135 -13.21 -3.15 -2.73
CA THR A 135 -12.12 -2.26 -3.15
C THR A 135 -12.56 -0.81 -3.04
N THR A 136 -11.76 0.01 -2.35
CA THR A 136 -11.92 1.46 -2.24
C THR A 136 -10.79 2.16 -2.98
N ASN A 137 -11.11 3.17 -3.79
CA ASN A 137 -10.15 3.86 -4.66
C ASN A 137 -10.15 5.35 -4.35
N PHE A 138 -8.96 5.92 -4.18
CA PHE A 138 -8.76 7.28 -3.71
C PHE A 138 -7.90 8.07 -4.68
N LEU A 139 -8.22 9.35 -4.82
CA LEU A 139 -7.29 10.38 -5.26
C LEU A 139 -6.72 11.04 -4.02
N GLU A 140 -5.41 11.21 -3.96
CA GLU A 140 -4.72 11.63 -2.74
C GLU A 140 -3.73 12.76 -2.96
N ILE A 141 -3.58 13.58 -1.93
CA ILE A 141 -2.57 14.61 -1.77
C ILE A 141 -1.70 14.20 -0.57
N PRO A 142 -0.57 13.50 -0.80
CA PRO A 142 0.42 13.26 0.24
C PRO A 142 1.36 14.46 0.40
N VAL A 143 1.85 14.65 1.63
CA VAL A 143 2.88 15.65 1.95
C VAL A 143 3.86 15.00 2.94
N GLU A 144 5.15 15.02 2.62
CA GLU A 144 6.20 14.50 3.51
C GLU A 144 7.41 15.41 3.66
N PHE A 145 7.99 15.35 4.85
CA PHE A 145 9.38 15.72 5.06
C PHE A 145 10.25 14.49 4.87
N ARG A 146 11.33 14.62 4.12
CA ARG A 146 12.27 13.55 3.85
C ARG A 146 13.67 13.97 4.18
N TYR A 147 14.35 13.15 4.97
CA TYR A 147 15.75 13.32 5.33
C TYR A 147 16.63 12.33 4.57
N HIS A 148 17.63 12.86 3.89
CA HIS A 148 18.65 12.15 3.14
C HIS A 148 19.93 12.09 3.98
N PHE A 149 20.27 10.90 4.48
CA PHE A 149 21.48 10.69 5.27
C PHE A 149 22.78 10.98 4.49
N ASN A 150 22.80 10.73 3.18
CA ASN A 150 23.89 11.12 2.28
C ASN A 150 23.56 12.44 1.58
N ARG A 151 24.04 13.53 2.17
CA ARG A 151 23.83 14.91 1.69
C ARG A 151 24.51 15.18 0.33
N ASN A 152 25.61 14.48 0.04
CA ASN A 152 26.37 14.69 -1.18
C ASN A 152 25.74 13.96 -2.39
N ASN A 153 24.95 12.91 -2.14
CA ASN A 153 24.30 12.13 -3.19
C ASN A 153 22.97 11.56 -2.72
N TYR A 154 21.90 12.31 -2.97
CA TYR A 154 20.54 11.92 -2.57
C TYR A 154 20.09 10.61 -3.25
N ARG A 155 20.59 10.31 -4.47
CA ARG A 155 20.25 9.08 -5.22
C ARG A 155 20.73 7.82 -4.51
N LYS A 156 21.93 7.85 -3.91
CA LYS A 156 22.52 6.75 -3.14
C LYS A 156 22.31 6.90 -1.62
N SER A 157 21.41 7.78 -1.21
CA SER A 157 21.14 8.02 0.20
C SER A 157 20.19 6.97 0.77
N VAL A 158 20.44 6.56 2.01
CA VAL A 158 19.34 6.09 2.87
C VAL A 158 18.42 7.29 3.11
N ARG A 159 17.12 7.06 3.08
CA ARG A 159 16.11 8.11 3.22
C ARG A 159 15.09 7.70 4.26
N TRP A 160 14.79 8.61 5.16
CA TRP A 160 13.65 8.49 6.05
C TRP A 160 12.67 9.61 5.74
N ALA A 161 11.39 9.30 5.62
CA ALA A 161 10.34 10.27 5.38
C ALA A 161 9.23 10.10 6.41
N PHE A 162 8.65 11.22 6.82
CA PHE A 162 7.47 11.28 7.67
C PHE A 162 6.50 12.31 7.08
N GLY A 163 5.23 11.95 6.99
CA GLY A 163 4.25 12.77 6.29
C GLY A 163 2.81 12.44 6.63
N GLY A 164 1.91 13.22 6.03
CA GLY A 164 0.47 13.02 6.08
C GLY A 164 -0.12 12.82 4.69
N LYS A 165 -1.25 12.14 4.59
CA LYS A 165 -2.02 12.02 3.37
C LYS A 165 -3.45 12.47 3.62
N PHE A 166 -4.02 13.16 2.65
CA PHE A 166 -5.45 13.42 2.55
C PHE A 166 -5.96 12.82 1.23
N GLY A 167 -7.09 12.13 1.25
CA GLY A 167 -7.62 11.45 0.08
C GLY A 167 -9.14 11.54 -0.04
N TYR A 168 -9.62 11.58 -1.28
CA TYR A 168 -11.04 11.52 -1.65
C TYR A 168 -11.36 10.16 -2.28
N ASN A 169 -12.33 9.44 -1.70
CA ASN A 169 -12.83 8.16 -2.18
C ASN A 169 -13.77 8.40 -3.37
N PHE A 170 -13.25 8.26 -4.59
CA PHE A 170 -14.06 8.49 -5.78
C PHE A 170 -14.79 7.22 -6.25
N GLN A 171 -14.37 6.04 -5.81
CA GLN A 171 -15.02 4.79 -6.21
C GLN A 171 -14.80 3.68 -5.19
N SER A 172 -15.90 3.12 -4.70
CA SER A 172 -15.93 1.88 -3.94
C SER A 172 -16.70 0.80 -4.71
N GLN A 173 -16.28 -0.46 -4.59
CA GLN A 173 -16.93 -1.58 -5.28
C GLN A 173 -16.73 -2.90 -4.54
N THR A 174 -17.72 -3.79 -4.59
CA THR A 174 -17.54 -5.21 -4.26
C THR A 174 -17.21 -5.99 -5.54
N LYS A 175 -16.46 -7.07 -5.39
CA LYS A 175 -16.20 -8.04 -6.46
C LYS A 175 -16.36 -9.44 -5.89
N ILE A 176 -17.37 -10.13 -6.39
CA ILE A 176 -17.71 -11.50 -6.03
C ILE A 176 -17.59 -12.36 -7.29
N ALA A 177 -16.88 -13.47 -7.22
CA ALA A 177 -16.87 -14.47 -8.28
C ALA A 177 -17.08 -15.86 -7.67
N TYR A 178 -18.01 -16.60 -8.23
CA TYR A 178 -18.43 -17.91 -7.75
C TYR A 178 -18.87 -18.79 -8.91
N THR A 179 -18.90 -20.09 -8.69
CA THR A 179 -19.52 -21.08 -9.59
C THR A 179 -20.88 -21.43 -9.01
N ASP A 180 -21.95 -21.35 -9.81
CA ASP A 180 -23.32 -21.68 -9.37
C ASP A 180 -23.58 -23.20 -9.37
N GLY A 181 -24.70 -23.64 -8.80
CA GLY A 181 -25.10 -25.05 -8.72
C GLY A 181 -25.23 -25.77 -10.07
N ALA A 182 -25.36 -25.02 -11.18
CA ALA A 182 -25.34 -25.57 -12.54
C ALA A 182 -23.92 -25.72 -13.09
N GLY A 183 -22.90 -25.41 -12.30
CA GLY A 183 -21.49 -25.42 -12.71
C GLY A 183 -21.07 -24.21 -13.54
N LEU A 184 -21.88 -23.15 -13.61
CA LEU A 184 -21.58 -21.97 -14.43
C LEU A 184 -20.84 -20.91 -13.61
N ASP A 185 -19.78 -20.35 -14.20
CA ASP A 185 -19.00 -19.28 -13.58
C ASP A 185 -19.72 -17.94 -13.66
N ARG A 186 -19.91 -17.29 -12.50
CA ARG A 186 -20.51 -15.98 -12.35
C ARG A 186 -19.52 -14.99 -11.73
N LYS A 187 -19.63 -13.73 -12.15
CA LYS A 187 -18.81 -12.64 -11.64
C LYS A 187 -19.62 -11.36 -11.55
N ILE A 188 -19.75 -10.85 -10.34
CA ILE A 188 -20.51 -9.66 -10.01
C ILE A 188 -19.55 -8.59 -9.51
N LYS A 189 -19.70 -7.38 -10.04
CA LYS A 189 -19.05 -6.18 -9.53
C LYS A 189 -20.12 -5.15 -9.27
N ASP A 190 -20.31 -4.78 -8.02
CA ASP A 190 -21.28 -3.76 -7.64
C ASP A 190 -20.54 -2.52 -7.15
N ARG A 191 -20.83 -1.38 -7.77
CA ARG A 191 -20.20 -0.09 -7.46
C ARG A 191 -21.15 0.74 -6.62
N GLN A 192 -20.84 0.86 -5.34
CA GLN A 192 -21.61 1.63 -4.37
C GLN A 192 -20.64 2.31 -3.41
N SER A 193 -21.11 3.29 -2.64
CA SER A 193 -20.33 3.87 -1.55
C SER A 193 -20.11 2.89 -0.38
N PHE A 194 -21.05 1.96 -0.15
CA PHE A 194 -21.07 1.03 0.99
C PHE A 194 -20.87 1.72 2.36
N GLY A 195 -21.20 3.01 2.46
CA GLY A 195 -20.96 3.79 3.67
C GLY A 195 -19.49 4.01 4.00
N PHE A 196 -18.55 3.79 3.06
CA PHE A 196 -17.16 4.20 3.25
C PHE A 196 -17.07 5.72 3.36
N ALA A 197 -16.16 6.20 4.21
CA ALA A 197 -15.91 7.62 4.34
C ALA A 197 -15.52 8.24 2.98
N PRO A 198 -16.14 9.36 2.57
CA PRO A 198 -15.80 10.03 1.31
C PRO A 198 -14.39 10.61 1.34
N PHE A 199 -13.87 10.90 2.54
CA PHE A 199 -12.52 11.36 2.75
C PHE A 199 -11.77 10.46 3.71
N ARG A 200 -10.45 10.35 3.51
CA ARG A 200 -9.55 9.78 4.49
C ARG A 200 -8.35 10.67 4.73
N TYR A 201 -7.81 10.60 5.93
CA TYR A 201 -6.57 11.26 6.28
C TYR A 201 -5.80 10.44 7.30
N GLY A 202 -4.48 10.54 7.23
CA GLY A 202 -3.61 9.78 8.11
C GLY A 202 -2.16 10.20 8.02
N VAL A 203 -1.36 9.60 8.87
CA VAL A 203 0.09 9.78 8.88
C VAL A 203 0.77 8.58 8.27
N TYR A 204 1.95 8.78 7.70
CA TYR A 204 2.76 7.69 7.18
C TYR A 204 4.25 7.96 7.38
N THR A 205 5.01 6.87 7.37
CA THR A 205 6.46 6.89 7.39
C THR A 205 7.00 6.03 6.27
N ARG A 206 8.17 6.38 5.75
CA ARG A 206 8.91 5.60 4.74
C ARG A 206 10.38 5.54 5.11
N LEU A 207 11.00 4.38 4.97
CA LEU A 207 12.44 4.18 5.17
C LEU A 207 12.98 3.37 4.01
N GLY A 208 14.01 3.86 3.32
CA GLY A 208 14.53 3.16 2.16
C GLY A 208 15.91 3.58 1.69
N PHE A 209 16.39 2.89 0.65
CA PHE A 209 17.69 3.07 0.04
C PHE A 209 17.63 2.77 -1.46
N SER A 210 18.31 3.58 -2.28
CA SER A 210 18.56 3.32 -3.71
C SER A 210 17.31 2.93 -4.53
N GLY A 211 16.16 3.49 -4.19
CA GLY A 211 14.89 3.29 -4.89
C GLY A 211 13.93 2.28 -4.24
N PHE A 212 14.37 1.48 -3.27
CA PHE A 212 13.50 0.59 -2.50
C PHE A 212 13.23 1.12 -1.12
N ASN A 213 11.99 1.02 -0.65
CA ASN A 213 11.59 1.52 0.65
C ASN A 213 10.58 0.59 1.32
N LEU A 214 10.61 0.56 2.65
CA LEU A 214 9.51 0.12 3.48
C LEU A 214 8.65 1.32 3.82
N TRP A 215 7.34 1.12 3.86
CA TRP A 215 6.40 2.17 4.24
C TRP A 215 5.30 1.64 5.16
N GLY A 216 4.74 2.53 5.95
CA GLY A 216 3.58 2.26 6.79
C GLY A 216 2.69 3.50 6.88
N TYR A 217 1.38 3.31 6.89
CA TYR A 217 0.36 4.34 6.97
C TYR A 217 -0.64 3.98 8.07
N TYR A 218 -0.97 4.97 8.89
CA TYR A 218 -1.96 4.88 9.94
C TYR A 218 -3.08 5.91 9.67
N GLY A 219 -4.28 5.42 9.39
CA GLY A 219 -5.47 6.22 9.19
C GLY A 219 -5.95 6.83 10.51
N LEU A 220 -6.19 8.13 10.51
CA LEU A 220 -6.65 8.89 11.67
C LEU A 220 -8.19 9.00 11.74
N ASN A 221 -8.89 8.66 10.66
CA ASN A 221 -10.34 8.58 10.61
C ASN A 221 -10.84 7.14 10.46
N GLN A 222 -12.12 6.96 10.77
CA GLN A 222 -12.83 5.70 10.56
C GLN A 222 -12.99 5.43 9.06
N VAL A 223 -12.89 4.15 8.67
CA VAL A 223 -13.02 3.73 7.26
C VAL A 223 -14.46 3.87 6.75
N PHE A 224 -15.44 3.75 7.64
CA PHE A 224 -16.85 3.99 7.34
C PHE A 224 -17.28 5.36 7.88
N GLU A 225 -18.25 5.97 7.23
CA GLU A 225 -18.97 7.10 7.81
C GLU A 225 -19.72 6.65 9.06
N LYS A 226 -19.88 7.60 9.99
CA LYS A 226 -20.57 7.37 11.26
C LYS A 226 -21.95 6.77 11.00
N ASP A 227 -22.24 5.63 11.66
CA ASP A 227 -23.50 4.89 11.57
C ASP A 227 -23.87 4.41 10.14
N LYS A 228 -22.92 4.39 9.19
CA LYS A 228 -23.13 3.88 7.83
C LYS A 228 -22.39 2.59 7.52
N GLY A 229 -21.41 2.22 8.34
CA GLY A 229 -20.73 0.92 8.27
C GLY A 229 -21.43 -0.15 9.12
N PRO A 230 -21.06 -1.43 8.92
CA PRO A 230 -21.58 -2.53 9.73
C PRO A 230 -21.18 -2.38 11.20
N PHE A 231 -22.05 -2.85 12.09
CA PHE A 231 -21.81 -2.96 13.54
C PHE A 231 -21.44 -1.65 14.26
N LYS A 232 -21.73 -0.47 13.69
CA LYS A 232 -21.32 0.84 14.24
C LYS A 232 -19.82 0.90 14.58
N THR A 233 -19.02 0.23 13.75
CA THR A 233 -17.58 0.07 13.95
C THR A 233 -16.85 1.42 13.99
N GLN A 234 -15.77 1.47 14.78
CA GLN A 234 -14.83 2.60 14.78
C GLN A 234 -13.55 2.24 14.03
N ALA A 235 -13.65 1.30 13.09
CA ALA A 235 -12.49 0.73 12.43
C ALA A 235 -11.66 1.79 11.70
N THR A 236 -10.35 1.79 11.95
CA THR A 236 -9.38 2.65 11.25
C THR A 236 -8.44 1.81 10.41
N GLN A 237 -7.87 2.41 9.36
CA GLN A 237 -7.04 1.70 8.40
C GLN A 237 -5.57 1.68 8.81
N LEU A 238 -4.91 0.53 8.65
CA LEU A 238 -3.46 0.38 8.75
C LEU A 238 -2.95 -0.29 7.47
N ASN A 239 -2.03 0.38 6.78
CA ASN A 239 -1.37 -0.16 5.60
C ASN A 239 0.13 -0.23 5.81
N PHE A 240 0.79 -1.22 5.21
CA PHE A 240 2.24 -1.29 5.19
C PHE A 240 2.74 -2.18 4.07
N GLY A 241 3.99 -1.99 3.67
CA GLY A 241 4.62 -2.84 2.68
C GLY A 241 5.88 -2.23 2.09
N ILE A 242 6.07 -2.48 0.80
CA ILE A 242 7.23 -2.04 0.03
C ILE A 242 6.86 -0.93 -0.95
N SER A 243 7.83 -0.09 -1.28
CA SER A 243 7.67 1.01 -2.21
C SER A 243 8.90 1.10 -3.11
N VAL A 244 8.67 1.25 -4.41
CA VAL A 244 9.71 1.38 -5.43
C VAL A 244 9.63 2.77 -6.04
N ALA A 245 10.73 3.52 -6.00
CA ALA A 245 10.89 4.77 -6.71
C ALA A 245 11.36 4.47 -8.15
N LEU A 246 10.57 4.86 -9.14
CA LEU A 246 10.85 4.61 -10.54
C LEU A 246 11.84 5.62 -11.11
N PHE A 247 11.65 6.90 -10.79
CA PHE A 247 12.58 7.95 -11.14
C PHE A 247 12.60 9.09 -10.14
#